data_AF-A0A9D2R058-F1
#
_entry.id   AF-A0A9D2R058-F1
#
_cell.length_a   1.000
_cell.length_b   1.000
_cell.length_c   1.000
_cell.angle_alpha   90.00
_cell.angle_beta   90.00
_cell.angle_gamma   90.00
#
_symmetry.space_group_name_H-M   'P 1'
#
loop_
_entity.id
_entity.type
_entity.pdbx_description
1 polymer ?
#
loop_
_entity_poly.entity_id
_entity_poly.type
_entity_poly.pdbx_seq_one_letter_code
_entity_poly.pdbx_strand_id
1 'polypeptide(L)' 'PAGIEINNCARMSLMLRRAPQAGWLSEEWQEKMKKIEGCLHCGKCMEKCPYGLNTPELLAKNYEDYKTFL' A
#
# COMPACT_ATOMS: atom_id res chain seq x y z
N PRO A 1 11.05 -7.49 -4.96
CA PRO A 1 10.35 -8.25 -3.90
C PRO A 1 8.83 -8.11 -4.02
N ALA A 2 8.09 -9.22 -4.02
CA ALA A 2 6.61 -9.36 -4.07
C ALA A 2 5.80 -8.56 -5.14
N GLY A 3 6.45 -7.72 -5.96
CA GLY A 3 5.79 -6.90 -6.98
C GLY A 3 4.90 -5.79 -6.43
N ILE A 4 5.07 -5.39 -5.16
CA ILE A 4 4.27 -4.34 -4.51
C ILE A 4 4.75 -2.96 -4.96
N GLU A 5 3.81 -2.14 -5.42
CA GLU A 5 4.05 -0.75 -5.82
C GLU A 5 4.04 0.18 -4.59
N ILE A 6 5.16 0.19 -3.85
CA ILE A 6 5.27 0.81 -2.51
C ILE A 6 4.90 2.31 -2.51
N ASN A 7 5.33 3.08 -3.51
CA ASN A 7 5.11 4.53 -3.59
C ASN A 7 3.63 4.91 -3.52
N ASN A 8 2.74 4.15 -4.15
CA ASN A 8 1.30 4.39 -4.12
C ASN A 8 0.60 3.63 -2.99
N CYS A 9 0.97 2.37 -2.76
CA CYS A 9 0.37 1.55 -1.71
C CYS A 9 0.58 2.14 -0.30
N ALA A 10 1.75 2.74 -0.02
CA ALA A 10 2.07 3.31 1.29
C ALA A 10 1.30 4.59 1.63
N ARG A 11 0.66 5.23 0.64
CA ARG A 11 -0.12 6.48 0.80
C ARG A 11 -1.60 6.31 0.46
N MET A 12 -2.07 5.08 0.30
CA MET A 12 -3.42 4.81 -0.20
C MET A 12 -4.51 5.43 0.68
N SER A 13 -4.35 5.37 2.00
CA SER A 13 -5.25 6.02 2.97
C SER A 13 -5.45 7.52 2.70
N LEU A 14 -4.39 8.23 2.30
CA LEU A 14 -4.45 9.64 1.95
C LEU A 14 -5.13 9.85 0.61
N MET A 15 -4.82 9.02 -0.39
CA MET A 15 -5.42 9.10 -1.73
C MET A 15 -6.94 8.92 -1.66
N LEU A 16 -7.41 7.92 -0.92
CA LEU A 16 -8.84 7.63 -0.74
C LEU A 16 -9.63 8.77 -0.07
N ARG A 17 -8.98 9.63 0.72
CA ARG A 17 -9.65 10.73 1.44
C ARG A 17 -9.46 12.09 0.79
N ARG A 18 -8.42 12.27 -0.03
CA ARG A 18 -7.99 13.58 -0.56
C ARG A 18 -7.97 13.67 -2.08
N ALA A 19 -8.21 12.57 -2.78
CA ALA A 19 -8.33 12.51 -4.23
C ALA A 19 -9.64 11.77 -4.63
N PRO A 20 -10.12 11.92 -5.88
CA PRO A 20 -11.29 11.18 -6.36
C PRO A 20 -11.09 9.66 -6.22
N GLN A 21 -11.98 9.00 -5.45
CA GLN A 21 -11.84 7.60 -5.05
C GLN A 21 -11.95 6.60 -6.21
N ALA A 22 -12.78 6.89 -7.22
CA ALA A 22 -13.07 5.97 -8.32
C ALA A 22 -11.81 5.47 -9.04
N GLY A 23 -10.79 6.33 -9.17
CA GLY A 23 -9.51 5.96 -9.78
C GLY A 23 -8.67 4.98 -8.95
N TRP A 24 -8.89 4.93 -7.64
CA TRP A 24 -8.14 4.09 -6.69
C TRP A 24 -8.89 2.82 -6.28
N LEU A 25 -10.19 2.75 -6.54
CA LEU A 25 -11.05 1.59 -6.26
C LEU A 25 -11.29 0.71 -7.50
N SER A 26 -10.62 0.99 -8.61
CA SER A 26 -10.69 0.16 -9.83
C SER A 26 -10.12 -1.25 -9.58
N GLU A 27 -10.54 -2.23 -10.40
CA GLU A 27 -10.03 -3.61 -10.31
C GLU A 27 -8.50 -3.67 -10.36
N GLU A 28 -7.87 -2.86 -11.21
CA GLU A 28 -6.41 -2.75 -11.30
C GLU A 28 -5.78 -2.37 -9.95
N TRP A 29 -6.37 -1.39 -9.25
CA TRP A 29 -5.86 -0.95 -7.95
C TRP A 29 -6.17 -1.94 -6.84
N GLN A 30 -7.30 -2.63 -6.90
CA GLN A 30 -7.61 -3.71 -5.97
C GLN A 30 -6.56 -4.84 -6.09
N GLU A 31 -6.18 -5.23 -7.31
CA GLU A 31 -5.12 -6.21 -7.54
C GLU A 31 -3.76 -5.72 -7.03
N LYS A 32 -3.41 -4.45 -7.28
CA LYS A 32 -2.16 -3.84 -6.79
C LYS A 32 -2.10 -3.83 -5.27
N MET A 33 -3.20 -3.45 -4.60
CA MET A 33 -3.29 -3.42 -3.15
C MET A 33 -3.26 -4.84 -2.55
N LYS A 34 -3.93 -5.81 -3.19
CA LYS A 34 -3.95 -7.21 -2.76
C LYS A 34 -2.56 -7.85 -2.72
N LYS A 35 -1.60 -7.39 -3.55
CA LYS A 35 -0.20 -7.86 -3.49
C LYS A 35 0.46 -7.64 -2.12
N ILE A 36 -0.08 -6.75 -1.29
CA ILE A 36 0.40 -6.52 0.09
C ILE A 36 0.26 -7.79 0.94
N GLU A 37 -0.73 -8.66 0.67
CA GLU A 37 -0.87 -9.98 1.32
C GLU A 37 0.34 -10.88 1.05
N GLY A 38 1.03 -10.68 -0.08
CA GLY A 38 2.26 -11.39 -0.46
C GLY A 38 3.54 -10.78 0.12
N CYS A 39 3.45 -9.85 1.07
CA CYS A 39 4.64 -9.24 1.67
C CYS A 39 5.48 -10.29 2.43
N LEU A 40 6.72 -10.48 1.98
CA LEU A 40 7.65 -11.46 2.60
C LEU A 40 8.30 -10.97 3.90
N HIS A 41 7.93 -9.78 4.39
CA HIS A 41 8.56 -9.12 5.55
C HIS A 41 10.10 -9.05 5.50
N CYS A 42 10.68 -9.01 4.29
CA CYS A 42 12.13 -9.11 4.06
C CYS A 42 12.96 -7.87 4.48
N GLY A 43 12.34 -6.81 5.01
CA GLY A 43 13.04 -5.62 5.51
C GLY A 43 13.66 -4.68 4.47
N LYS A 44 13.87 -5.11 3.22
CA LYS A 44 14.57 -4.33 2.16
C LYS A 44 14.00 -2.94 1.89
N CYS A 45 12.70 -2.74 2.09
CA CYS A 45 12.07 -1.43 1.93
C CYS A 45 12.38 -0.48 3.08
N MET A 46 12.56 -1.00 4.31
CA MET A 46 12.93 -0.21 5.47
C MET A 46 14.37 0.29 5.35
N GLU A 47 15.31 -0.58 4.94
CA GLU A 47 16.72 -0.21 4.72
C GLU A 47 16.90 0.90 3.68
N LYS A 48 16.02 0.96 2.69
CA LYS A 48 16.06 1.96 1.62
C LYS A 48 15.27 3.22 1.95
N CYS A 49 14.51 3.23 3.03
CA CYS A 49 13.65 4.37 3.36
C CYS A 49 14.48 5.49 3.98
N PRO A 50 14.61 6.66 3.33
CA PRO A 50 15.41 7.77 3.87
C PRO A 50 14.83 8.35 5.17
N TYR A 51 13.56 8.04 5.46
CA TYR A 51 12.84 8.51 6.65
C TYR A 51 12.75 7.45 7.76
N GLY A 52 13.37 6.28 7.58
CA GLY A 52 13.35 5.21 8.60
C GLY A 52 11.95 4.63 8.86
N LEU A 53 11.04 4.68 7.89
CA LEU A 53 9.67 4.19 8.07
C LEU A 53 9.60 2.67 8.06
N ASN A 54 8.77 2.12 8.96
CA ASN A 54 8.37 0.71 8.94
C ASN A 54 7.39 0.45 7.78
N THR A 55 7.94 0.33 6.57
CA THR A 55 7.16 0.18 5.34
C THR A 55 6.27 -1.09 5.33
N PRO A 56 6.72 -2.27 5.80
CA PRO A 56 5.85 -3.45 5.87
C PRO A 56 4.59 -3.23 6.72
N GLU A 57 4.74 -2.63 7.90
CA GLU A 57 3.61 -2.34 8.79
C GLU A 57 2.70 -1.24 8.20
N LEU A 58 3.30 -0.21 7.59
CA LEU A 58 2.56 0.85 6.91
C LEU A 58 1.70 0.30 5.75
N LEU A 59 2.25 -0.61 4.94
CA LEU A 59 1.52 -1.24 3.83
C LEU A 59 0.34 -2.07 4.35
N ALA A 60 0.55 -2.88 5.40
CA ALA A 60 -0.52 -3.66 6.01
C ALA A 60 -1.66 -2.75 6.51
N LYS A 61 -1.34 -1.68 7.24
CA LYS A 61 -2.32 -0.70 7.71
C LYS A 61 -3.08 -0.03 6.56
N ASN A 62 -2.39 0.35 5.48
CA ASN A 62 -3.03 0.95 4.31
C ASN A 62 -3.94 -0.05 3.58
N TYR A 63 -3.61 -1.35 3.56
CA TYR A 63 -4.47 -2.36 2.95
C TYR A 63 -5.71 -2.65 3.78
N GLU A 64 -5.58 -2.73 5.11
CA GLU A 64 -6.74 -2.84 6.00
C GLU A 64 -7.66 -1.63 5.86
N ASP A 65 -7.12 -0.41 5.83
CA ASP A 65 -7.90 0.81 5.59
C ASP A 65 -8.55 0.79 4.20
N TYR A 66 -7.82 0.38 3.16
CA TYR A 66 -8.36 0.29 1.80
C TYR A 66 -9.59 -0.61 1.71
N LYS A 67 -9.57 -1.75 2.41
CA LYS A 67 -10.69 -2.68 2.46
C LYS A 67 -11.97 -2.10 3.08
N THR A 68 -11.90 -1.00 3.83
CA THR A 68 -13.11 -0.33 4.37
C THR A 68 -13.83 0.55 3.35
N PHE A 69 -13.24 0.76 2.17
CA PHE A 69 -13.81 1.57 1.08
C PHE A 69 -14.32 0.71 -0.10
N LEU A 70 -14.13 -0.62 -0.03
CA LEU A 70 -14.69 -1.60 -0.96
C LEU A 70 -16.08 -2.03 -0.50
#